data_AF-A0A7K4L845-F1
#
_entry.id   AF-A0A7K4L845-F1
#
_cell.length_a   1.000
_cell.length_b   1.000
_cell.length_c   1.000
_cell.angle_alpha   90.00
_cell.angle_beta   90.00
_cell.angle_gamma   90.00
#
_symmetry.space_group_name_H-M   'P 1'
#
loop_
_entity.id
_entity.type
_entity.pdbx_description
1 polymer ?
#
loop_
_entity_poly.entity_id
_entity_poly.type
_entity_poly.pdbx_seq_one_letter_code
_entity_poly.pdbx_strand_id
1 'polypeptide(L)'
;GLAGPLQWLANYLTRTAGDREEDGVSQPVPLVPLSEANEDAMEDRRFRALLRKVGLRPPASEQESFWRIPAALTPRQLRGAATALASSESHRAPRSPAAEGPGPVQSSPSASPDPLPPSAERPRQPGSDSE
;
A
#
# COMPACT_ATOMS: atom_id res chain seq x y z
N GLY A 1 4.11 -19.06 9.39
CA GLY A 1 3.47 -18.07 8.50
C GLY A 1 4.03 -16.69 8.78
N LEU A 2 3.83 -15.69 7.90
CA LEU A 2 4.53 -14.40 8.02
C LEU A 2 3.89 -13.36 8.96
N ALA A 3 2.75 -13.66 9.59
CA ALA A 3 2.02 -12.71 10.44
C ALA A 3 2.89 -12.14 11.58
N GLY A 4 3.43 -13.03 12.43
CA GLY A 4 4.33 -12.64 13.52
C GLY A 4 5.54 -11.82 13.04
N PRO A 5 6.30 -12.29 12.04
CA PRO A 5 7.42 -11.53 11.47
C PRO A 5 7.03 -10.16 10.86
N LEU A 6 5.85 -10.03 10.25
CA LEU A 6 5.36 -8.75 9.72
C LEU A 6 5.02 -7.78 10.86
N GLN A 7 4.38 -8.26 11.91
CA GLN A 7 4.08 -7.47 13.11
C GLN A 7 5.39 -7.05 13.82
N TRP A 8 6.35 -7.95 13.93
CA TRP A 8 7.69 -7.65 14.44
C TRP A 8 8.35 -6.53 13.65
N LEU A 9 8.38 -6.64 12.33
CA LEU A 9 8.98 -5.62 11.47
C LEU A 9 8.26 -4.27 11.61
N ALA A 10 6.93 -4.24 11.65
CA ALA A 10 6.16 -3.01 11.85
C ALA A 10 6.49 -2.33 13.19
N ASN A 11 6.59 -3.11 14.27
CA ASN A 11 6.98 -2.60 15.58
C ASN A 11 8.42 -2.08 15.56
N TYR A 12 9.33 -2.80 14.90
CA TYR A 12 10.73 -2.43 14.79
C TYR A 12 10.89 -1.07 14.08
N LEU A 13 10.22 -0.89 12.93
CA LEU A 13 10.21 0.39 12.20
C LEU A 13 9.60 1.54 13.02
N THR A 14 8.52 1.26 13.77
CA THR A 14 7.88 2.26 14.63
C THR A 14 8.81 2.73 15.75
N ARG A 15 9.54 1.81 16.40
CA ARG A 15 10.53 2.15 17.42
C ARG A 15 11.67 2.96 16.85
N THR A 16 12.29 2.51 15.75
CA THR A 16 13.37 3.26 15.08
C THR A 16 12.94 4.66 14.66
N ALA A 17 11.67 4.85 14.29
CA ALA A 17 11.13 6.19 14.01
C ALA A 17 11.10 7.08 15.26
N GLY A 18 10.66 6.53 16.40
CA GLY A 18 10.67 7.22 17.69
C GLY A 18 12.08 7.58 18.14
N ASP A 19 13.01 6.63 18.10
CA ASP A 19 14.41 6.84 18.48
C ASP A 19 15.04 7.99 17.68
N ARG A 20 14.77 8.06 16.37
CA ARG A 20 15.28 9.13 15.50
C ARG A 20 14.67 10.50 15.79
N GLU A 21 13.43 10.56 16.25
CA GLU A 21 12.78 11.82 16.66
C GLU A 21 13.28 12.31 18.02
N GLU A 22 13.57 11.38 18.95
CA GLU A 22 14.11 11.68 20.28
C GLU A 22 15.57 12.14 20.21
N ASP A 23 16.42 11.39 19.51
CA ASP A 23 17.86 11.65 19.44
C ASP A 23 18.22 12.79 18.48
N GLY A 24 17.33 13.11 17.53
CA GLY A 24 17.60 14.04 16.43
C GLY A 24 18.68 13.56 15.44
N VAL A 25 19.16 12.32 15.60
CA VAL A 25 20.22 11.71 14.78
C VAL A 25 19.67 10.49 14.05
N SER A 26 19.98 10.37 12.76
CA SER A 26 19.59 9.22 11.94
C SER A 26 20.82 8.40 11.53
N GLN A 27 21.06 7.30 12.24
CA GLN A 27 22.08 6.31 11.89
C GLN A 27 21.49 5.04 11.27
N PRO A 28 22.26 4.26 10.48
CA PRO A 28 21.82 2.96 10.01
C PRO A 28 21.61 1.99 11.18
N VAL A 29 20.49 1.28 11.20
CA VAL A 29 20.13 0.36 12.31
C VAL A 29 20.06 -1.08 11.80
N PRO A 30 20.75 -2.06 12.44
CA PRO A 30 20.70 -3.46 12.03
C PRO A 30 19.38 -4.13 12.44
N LEU A 31 18.73 -4.79 11.49
CA LEU A 31 17.55 -5.62 11.73
C LEU A 31 17.99 -7.00 12.22
N VAL A 32 18.01 -7.17 13.54
CA VAL A 32 18.42 -8.41 14.21
C VAL A 32 17.18 -9.24 14.57
N PRO A 33 16.96 -10.41 13.93
CA PRO A 33 15.91 -11.33 14.35
C PRO A 33 16.33 -12.00 15.67
N LEU A 34 15.48 -11.92 16.69
CA LEU A 34 15.74 -12.48 18.03
C LEU A 34 14.84 -13.69 18.36
N SER A 35 14.20 -14.26 17.35
CA SER A 35 13.38 -15.45 17.47
C SER A 35 13.49 -16.28 16.20
N GLU A 36 13.37 -17.60 16.35
CA GLU A 36 13.40 -18.56 15.24
C GLU A 36 12.42 -18.19 14.13
N ALA A 37 11.17 -17.84 14.47
CA ALA A 37 10.17 -17.44 13.48
C ALA A 37 10.58 -16.19 12.67
N ASN A 38 11.34 -15.27 13.27
CA ASN A 38 11.86 -14.09 12.57
C ASN A 38 13.09 -14.45 11.72
N GLU A 39 13.96 -15.34 12.21
CA GLU A 39 15.10 -15.87 11.45
C GLU A 39 14.63 -16.60 10.19
N ASP A 40 13.66 -17.51 10.32
CA ASP A 40 13.01 -18.20 9.19
C ASP A 40 12.45 -17.20 8.17
N ALA A 41 11.82 -16.12 8.64
CA ALA A 41 11.30 -15.08 7.76
C ALA A 41 12.42 -14.34 7.00
N MET A 42 13.61 -14.19 7.59
CA MET A 42 14.75 -13.57 6.90
C MET A 42 15.30 -14.47 5.78
N GLU A 43 15.01 -15.77 5.81
CA GLU A 43 15.32 -16.71 4.72
C GLU A 43 14.24 -16.74 3.63
N ASP A 44 13.00 -16.36 3.96
CA ASP A 44 11.90 -16.32 3.00
C ASP A 44 12.12 -15.26 1.90
N ARG A 45 11.99 -15.69 0.64
CA ARG A 45 12.20 -14.82 -0.53
C ARG A 45 11.20 -13.67 -0.62
N ARG A 46 9.94 -13.90 -0.21
CA ARG A 46 8.88 -12.88 -0.28
C ARG A 46 9.08 -11.83 0.80
N PHE A 47 9.46 -12.24 2.00
CA PHE A 47 9.79 -11.35 3.09
C PHE A 47 11.00 -10.48 2.73
N ARG A 48 12.11 -11.07 2.23
CA ARG A 48 13.26 -10.27 1.74
C ARG A 48 12.91 -9.31 0.60
N ALA A 49 12.03 -9.70 -0.32
CA ALA A 49 11.55 -8.80 -1.37
C ALA A 49 10.74 -7.63 -0.78
N LEU A 50 9.94 -7.88 0.25
CA LEU A 50 9.22 -6.85 1.00
C LEU A 50 10.18 -5.91 1.73
N LEU A 51 11.23 -6.42 2.39
CA LEU A 51 12.26 -5.58 3.03
C LEU A 51 12.86 -4.58 2.03
N ARG A 52 13.20 -5.04 0.81
CA ARG A 52 13.70 -4.16 -0.27
C ARG A 52 12.67 -3.12 -0.68
N LYS A 53 11.39 -3.50 -0.78
CA LYS A 53 10.30 -2.58 -1.14
C LYS A 53 10.08 -1.49 -0.09
N VAL A 54 10.26 -1.82 1.19
CA VAL A 54 10.24 -0.85 2.30
C VAL A 54 11.48 0.06 2.29
N GLY A 55 12.56 -0.36 1.62
CA GLY A 55 13.80 0.41 1.49
C GLY A 55 14.91 -0.06 2.42
N LEU A 56 14.75 -1.21 3.09
CA LEU A 56 15.83 -1.84 3.84
C LEU A 56 16.89 -2.40 2.88
N ARG A 57 18.13 -2.42 3.36
CA ARG A 57 19.28 -2.89 2.59
C ARG A 57 19.68 -4.29 3.05
N PRO A 58 19.96 -5.21 2.11
CA PRO A 58 20.57 -6.47 2.46
C PRO A 58 21.98 -6.24 3.02
N PRO A 59 22.54 -7.22 3.74
CA PRO A 59 23.95 -7.19 4.11
C PRO A 59 24.83 -7.07 2.85
N ALA A 60 25.85 -6.22 2.89
CA ALA A 60 26.62 -5.86 1.69
C ALA A 60 27.55 -6.98 1.18
N SER A 61 28.07 -7.82 2.09
CA SER A 61 28.98 -8.94 1.81
C SER A 61 29.08 -9.84 3.05
N GLU A 62 29.97 -10.84 3.04
CA GLU A 62 30.25 -11.71 4.20
C GLU A 62 30.71 -10.95 5.47
N GLN A 63 31.05 -9.66 5.35
CA GLN A 63 31.39 -8.80 6.48
C GLN A 63 30.17 -8.32 7.28
N GLU A 64 28.96 -8.36 6.70
CA GLU A 64 27.72 -7.98 7.38
C GLU A 64 26.76 -9.16 7.45
N SER A 65 26.18 -9.40 8.63
CA SER A 65 25.22 -10.50 8.83
C SER A 65 23.76 -10.03 8.74
N PHE A 66 23.50 -8.75 9.00
CA PHE A 66 22.13 -8.23 9.20
C PHE A 66 21.70 -7.26 8.12
N TRP A 67 20.41 -7.32 7.78
CA TRP A 67 19.78 -6.26 7.00
C TRP A 67 19.82 -4.95 7.78
N ARG A 68 19.74 -3.82 7.09
CA ARG A 68 19.77 -2.50 7.74
C ARG A 68 18.62 -1.61 7.31
N ILE A 69 18.12 -0.84 8.27
CA ILE A 69 17.32 0.36 8.04
C ILE A 69 18.29 1.50 7.73
N PRO A 70 18.30 2.05 6.50
CA PRO A 70 19.20 3.16 6.18
C PRO A 70 18.91 4.41 7.01
N ALA A 71 19.95 5.21 7.26
CA ALA A 71 19.83 6.54 7.86
C ALA A 71 18.88 7.46 7.06
N ALA A 72 18.86 7.32 5.73
CA ALA A 72 18.05 8.14 4.84
C ALA A 72 16.53 7.93 4.96
N LEU A 73 16.07 6.84 5.61
CA LEU A 73 14.64 6.63 5.83
C LEU A 73 14.15 7.55 6.96
N THR A 74 13.32 8.52 6.63
CA THR A 74 12.79 9.46 7.64
C THR A 74 11.83 8.78 8.62
N PRO A 75 11.64 9.31 9.85
CA PRO A 75 10.64 8.80 10.79
C PRO A 75 9.24 8.68 10.17
N ARG A 76 8.84 9.66 9.35
CA ARG A 76 7.57 9.64 8.60
C ARG A 76 7.47 8.43 7.65
N GLN A 77 8.53 8.13 6.90
CA GLN A 77 8.56 6.99 5.99
C GLN A 77 8.52 5.65 6.76
N LEU A 78 9.25 5.57 7.87
CA LEU A 78 9.26 4.37 8.74
C LEU A 78 7.86 4.07 9.30
N ARG A 79 7.17 5.09 9.82
CA ARG A 79 5.79 4.96 10.31
C ARG A 79 4.82 4.57 9.19
N GLY A 80 4.91 5.22 8.04
CA GLY A 80 4.07 4.88 6.88
C GLY A 80 4.25 3.43 6.43
N ALA A 81 5.49 2.94 6.41
CA ALA A 81 5.77 1.54 6.13
C ALA A 81 5.21 0.60 7.20
N ALA A 82 5.38 0.92 8.50
CA ALA A 82 4.84 0.13 9.60
C ALA A 82 3.31 -0.02 9.51
N THR A 83 2.59 1.07 9.23
CA THR A 83 1.13 1.05 9.04
C THR A 83 0.74 0.15 7.85
N ALA A 84 1.42 0.28 6.72
CA ALA A 84 1.12 -0.53 5.53
C ALA A 84 1.35 -2.05 5.76
N LEU A 85 2.37 -2.40 6.55
CA LEU A 85 2.64 -3.79 6.92
C LEU A 85 1.55 -4.36 7.83
N ALA A 86 1.11 -3.59 8.83
CA ALA A 86 0.04 -3.99 9.73
C ALA A 86 -1.31 -4.16 9.00
N SER A 87 -1.63 -3.29 8.03
CA SER A 87 -2.87 -3.40 7.26
C SER A 87 -2.88 -4.54 6.23
N SER A 88 -1.71 -4.97 5.75
CA SER A 88 -1.61 -6.06 4.76
C SER A 88 -2.01 -7.42 5.33
N GLU A 89 -2.04 -7.56 6.66
CA GLU A 89 -2.53 -8.74 7.37
C GLU A 89 -4.06 -8.90 7.24
N SER A 90 -4.79 -7.78 7.22
CA SER A 90 -6.26 -7.77 7.18
C SER A 90 -6.83 -8.12 5.79
N HIS A 91 -6.07 -7.89 4.72
CA HIS A 91 -6.55 -8.03 3.32
C HIS A 91 -6.19 -9.35 2.65
N ARG A 92 -5.56 -10.29 3.37
CA ARG A 92 -5.24 -11.64 2.88
C ARG A 92 -6.24 -12.70 3.38
N ALA A 93 -7.52 -12.33 3.51
CA ALA A 93 -8.60 -13.30 3.37
C ALA A 93 -8.76 -13.65 1.87
N PRO A 94 -9.11 -14.89 1.50
CA PRO A 94 -9.22 -15.26 0.09
C PRO A 94 -10.27 -14.37 -0.57
N ARG A 95 -9.84 -13.61 -1.59
CA ARG A 95 -10.80 -13.10 -2.58
C ARG A 95 -11.34 -14.34 -3.28
N SER A 96 -12.51 -14.80 -2.86
CA SER A 96 -13.29 -15.75 -3.64
C SER A 96 -13.38 -15.20 -5.07
N PRO A 97 -13.05 -15.97 -6.12
CA PRO A 97 -13.23 -15.53 -7.48
C PRO A 97 -14.72 -15.29 -7.69
N ALA A 98 -15.09 -14.02 -7.91
CA ALA A 98 -16.42 -13.65 -8.31
C ALA A 98 -16.70 -14.30 -9.67
N ALA A 99 -17.67 -15.21 -9.67
CA ALA A 99 -18.58 -15.54 -10.76
C ALA A 99 -17.99 -15.57 -12.18
N GLU A 100 -17.52 -16.74 -12.61
CA GLU A 100 -17.75 -17.16 -13.99
C GLU A 100 -19.26 -17.41 -14.16
N GLY A 101 -19.96 -16.47 -14.77
CA GLY A 101 -21.24 -16.74 -15.42
C GLY A 101 -20.98 -16.94 -16.91
N PRO A 102 -21.31 -18.10 -17.51
CA PRO A 102 -21.29 -18.20 -18.96
C PRO A 102 -22.51 -17.45 -19.50
N GLY A 103 -22.32 -16.61 -20.52
CA GLY A 103 -23.42 -16.13 -21.36
C GLY A 103 -24.13 -17.29 -22.07
N PRO A 104 -25.30 -17.07 -22.72
CA PRO A 104 -25.21 -16.43 -24.03
C PRO A 104 -26.38 -15.50 -24.45
N VAL A 105 -26.03 -14.73 -25.48
CA VAL A 105 -26.74 -13.89 -26.47
C VAL A 105 -28.22 -14.13 -26.82
N GLN A 106 -28.80 -13.07 -27.44
CA GLN A 106 -29.98 -12.97 -28.35
C GLN A 106 -31.20 -12.23 -27.76
N SER A 107 -31.89 -11.27 -28.40
CA SER A 107 -31.79 -10.63 -29.73
C SER A 107 -32.63 -9.34 -29.72
N SER A 108 -32.18 -8.28 -30.41
CA SER A 108 -33.05 -7.16 -30.86
C SER A 108 -33.74 -7.54 -32.19
N PRO A 109 -34.88 -6.91 -32.52
CA PRO A 109 -34.88 -5.89 -33.57
C PRO A 109 -35.74 -4.66 -33.19
N SER A 110 -35.23 -3.44 -33.30
CA SER A 110 -35.28 -2.55 -34.48
C SER A 110 -36.69 -2.20 -34.99
N ALA A 111 -37.15 -0.99 -34.64
CA ALA A 111 -37.97 -0.13 -35.51
C ALA A 111 -37.97 1.32 -34.93
N SER A 112 -37.31 2.23 -35.63
CA SER A 112 -37.58 3.68 -35.59
C SER A 112 -38.16 4.07 -36.96
N PRO A 113 -38.99 5.12 -37.09
CA PRO A 113 -38.42 6.48 -37.15
C PRO A 113 -39.23 7.60 -36.46
N ASP A 114 -38.49 8.69 -36.23
CA ASP A 114 -38.83 10.07 -35.82
C ASP A 114 -39.94 10.73 -36.71
N PRO A 115 -40.60 11.81 -36.26
CA PRO A 115 -40.04 13.16 -36.48
C PRO A 115 -40.26 14.21 -35.36
N LEU A 116 -39.22 14.99 -35.04
CA LEU A 116 -39.21 16.34 -34.41
C LEU A 116 -39.49 17.46 -35.46
N PRO A 117 -39.54 18.78 -35.13
CA PRO A 117 -40.12 19.56 -34.01
C PRO A 117 -40.94 20.80 -34.56
N PRO A 118 -41.32 21.84 -33.76
CA PRO A 118 -40.40 22.98 -33.61
C PRO A 118 -40.44 23.77 -32.27
N SER A 119 -39.27 24.33 -31.98
CA SER A 119 -38.88 25.52 -31.22
C SER A 119 -39.93 26.47 -30.60
N ALA A 120 -39.69 26.85 -29.34
CA ALA A 120 -39.87 28.18 -28.69
C ALA A 120 -39.97 27.93 -27.16
N GLU A 121 -39.39 28.64 -26.21
CA GLU A 121 -38.68 29.91 -26.12
C GLU A 121 -38.04 29.94 -24.72
N ARG A 122 -36.84 30.50 -24.56
CA ARG A 122 -36.30 30.90 -23.24
C ARG A 122 -36.88 32.27 -22.88
N PRO A 123 -37.32 32.50 -21.63
CA PRO A 123 -37.16 33.80 -20.99
C PRO A 123 -36.09 33.67 -19.89
N ARG A 124 -34.91 34.23 -20.14
CA ARG A 124 -34.42 35.52 -19.60
C ARG A 124 -34.24 35.50 -18.08
N GLN A 125 -32.97 35.40 -17.68
CA GLN A 125 -32.55 35.97 -16.40
C GLN A 125 -32.66 37.49 -16.49
N PRO A 126 -33.21 38.18 -15.48
CA PRO A 126 -32.81 39.53 -15.18
C PRO A 126 -31.58 39.47 -14.26
N GLY A 127 -30.48 40.06 -14.74
CA GLY A 127 -29.41 40.46 -13.84
C GLY A 127 -29.84 41.66 -13.00
N SER A 128 -29.11 41.93 -11.94
CA SER A 128 -28.82 43.33 -11.60
C SER A 128 -27.49 43.40 -10.86
N ASP A 129 -26.66 44.23 -11.46
CA ASP A 129 -25.37 44.75 -11.09
C ASP A 129 -25.52 45.94 -10.12
N SER A 130 -24.42 46.29 -9.44
CA SER A 130 -24.17 47.51 -8.64
C SER A 130 -24.86 47.59 -7.26
N GLU A 131 -24.24 48.02 -6.16
CA GLU A 131 -23.03 48.83 -5.90
C GLU A 131 -22.39 48.39 -4.55
#